data_AF-A0A7W1XBY4-F1
#
_entry.id   AF-A0A7W1XBY4-F1
#
_cell.length_a   1.000
_cell.length_b   1.000
_cell.length_c   1.000
_cell.angle_alpha   90.00
_cell.angle_beta   90.00
_cell.angle_gamma   90.00
#
_symmetry.space_group_name_H-M   'P 1'
#
loop_
_entity.id
_entity.type
_entity.pdbx_description
1 polymer ?
#
loop_
_entity_poly.entity_id
_entity_poly.type
_entity_poly.pdbx_seq_one_letter_code
_entity_poly.pdbx_strand_id
1 'polypeptide(L)'
;MEPGIYYLRSLTVLINNEETNISFTNGYISVAESHNGLKSWHVSLNGFKSYPDVFDDLFESGNYFVLRALTDDGLTLRGKAFVKELNVDPNGSDTLLTGTGPLTEL
;
A
#
# COMPACT_ATOMS: atom_id res chain seq x y z
N MET A 1 6.12 15.02 2.88
CA MET A 1 5.17 14.67 1.81
C MET A 1 3.91 15.53 1.76
N GLU A 2 3.68 16.18 0.62
CA GLU A 2 2.48 16.97 0.30
C GLU A 2 1.27 16.06 -0.02
N PRO A 3 0.03 16.53 0.18
CA PRO A 3 -1.16 15.83 -0.34
C PRO A 3 -1.08 15.67 -1.86
N GLY A 4 -1.48 14.51 -2.37
CA GLY A 4 -1.36 14.19 -3.79
C GLY A 4 -1.41 12.70 -4.10
N ILE A 5 -1.19 12.36 -5.36
CA ILE A 5 -1.07 10.97 -5.84
C ILE A 5 0.37 10.76 -6.30
N TYR A 6 0.99 9.68 -5.83
CA TYR A 6 2.34 9.27 -6.21
C TYR A 6 2.29 7.87 -6.81
N TYR A 7 2.71 7.73 -8.06
CA TYR A 7 2.76 6.43 -8.74
C TYR A 7 3.91 5.59 -8.18
N LEU A 8 3.65 4.30 -7.99
CA LEU A 8 4.57 3.36 -7.36
C LEU A 8 5.36 2.58 -8.41
N ARG A 9 6.68 2.60 -8.26
CA ARG A 9 7.60 1.72 -8.98
C ARG A 9 7.68 0.35 -8.32
N SER A 10 7.70 0.32 -6.98
CA SER A 10 7.71 -0.93 -6.22
C SER A 10 7.07 -0.77 -4.84
N LEU A 11 6.64 -1.90 -4.29
CA LEU A 11 6.08 -2.00 -2.94
C LEU A 11 6.63 -3.25 -2.26
N THR A 12 7.07 -3.08 -1.01
CA THR A 12 7.50 -4.14 -0.12
C THR A 12 6.69 -4.10 1.16
N VAL A 13 6.23 -5.27 1.60
CA VAL A 13 5.52 -5.48 2.87
C VAL A 13 6.47 -6.17 3.84
N LEU A 14 6.50 -5.70 5.09
CA LEU A 14 7.35 -6.24 6.15
C LEU A 14 6.47 -6.74 7.30
N ILE A 15 6.51 -8.04 7.56
CA ILE A 15 5.76 -8.74 8.62
C ILE A 15 6.76 -9.58 9.41
N ASN A 16 6.82 -9.42 10.74
CA ASN A 16 7.73 -10.18 11.60
C ASN A 16 9.21 -10.17 11.14
N ASN A 17 9.66 -9.06 10.54
CA ASN A 17 10.98 -8.88 9.91
C ASN A 17 11.23 -9.67 8.61
N GLU A 18 10.22 -10.33 8.07
CA GLU A 18 10.27 -10.90 6.73
C GLU A 18 9.80 -9.88 5.70
N GLU A 19 10.56 -9.72 4.62
CA GLU A 19 10.26 -8.79 3.53
C GLU A 19 9.63 -9.54 2.35
N THR A 20 8.43 -9.13 1.97
CA THR A 20 7.70 -9.65 0.80
C THR A 20 7.55 -8.55 -0.23
N ASN A 21 8.16 -8.75 -1.41
CA ASN A 21 7.99 -7.83 -2.53
C ASN A 21 6.67 -8.12 -3.25
N ILE A 22 5.90 -7.05 -3.48
CA ILE A 22 4.59 -7.13 -4.10
C ILE A 22 4.74 -6.81 -5.59
N SER A 23 4.42 -7.79 -6.45
CA SER A 23 4.52 -7.64 -7.91
C SER A 23 3.19 -7.17 -8.48
N PHE A 24 3.16 -5.98 -9.07
CA PHE A 24 1.98 -5.37 -9.68
C PHE A 24 2.36 -4.68 -11.00
N THR A 25 1.36 -4.37 -11.85
CA THR A 25 1.57 -3.65 -13.11
C THR A 25 1.45 -2.14 -12.92
N ASN A 26 0.43 -1.70 -12.18
CA ASN A 26 0.18 -0.29 -11.90
C ASN A 26 -0.10 -0.13 -10.40
N GLY A 27 0.42 0.91 -9.78
CA GLY A 27 0.12 1.20 -8.38
C GLY A 27 0.31 2.66 -8.06
N TYR A 28 -0.43 3.14 -7.06
CA TYR A 28 -0.26 4.50 -6.54
C TYR A 28 -0.49 4.55 -5.03
N ILE A 29 0.06 5.58 -4.40
CA ILE A 29 -0.28 6.01 -3.05
C ILE A 29 -0.93 7.39 -3.12
N SER A 30 -2.15 7.52 -2.58
CA SER A 30 -2.81 8.80 -2.40
C SER A 30 -2.58 9.29 -0.98
N VAL A 31 -2.20 10.55 -0.83
CA VAL A 31 -1.98 11.21 0.46
C VAL A 31 -2.98 12.36 0.58
N ALA A 32 -3.72 12.41 1.68
CA ALA A 32 -4.70 13.43 1.97
C ALA A 32 -4.45 14.02 3.37
N GLU A 33 -4.66 15.31 3.53
CA GLU A 33 -4.61 15.98 4.83
C GLU A 33 -6.03 16.19 5.34
N SER A 34 -6.31 15.75 6.57
CA SER A 34 -7.59 16.00 7.23
C SER A 34 -7.62 17.38 7.87
N HIS A 35 -8.82 17.85 8.21
CA HIS A 35 -9.10 19.20 8.70
C HIS A 35 -8.36 19.58 10.01
N ASN A 36 -7.73 18.62 10.69
CA ASN A 36 -6.93 18.78 11.89
C ASN A 36 -5.41 18.68 11.64
N GLY A 37 -4.96 18.73 10.38
CA GLY A 37 -3.54 18.65 10.00
C GLY A 37 -2.95 17.23 10.05
N LEU A 38 -3.77 16.19 10.28
CA LEU A 38 -3.30 14.81 10.19
C LEU A 38 -3.25 14.37 8.73
N LYS A 39 -2.17 13.69 8.34
CA LYS A 39 -2.05 13.09 7.01
C LYS A 39 -2.54 11.65 7.05
N SER A 40 -3.43 11.32 6.14
CA SER A 40 -3.90 9.96 5.84
C SER A 40 -3.43 9.60 4.43
N TRP A 41 -3.29 8.31 4.16
CA TRP A 41 -2.91 7.84 2.85
C TRP A 41 -3.57 6.50 2.56
N HIS A 42 -3.64 6.14 1.28
CA HIS A 42 -4.17 4.86 0.80
C HIS A 42 -3.31 4.37 -0.36
N VAL A 43 -3.12 3.05 -0.47
CA VAL A 43 -2.42 2.43 -1.59
C VAL A 43 -3.44 1.74 -2.50
N SER A 44 -3.20 1.74 -3.79
CA SER A 44 -3.98 0.96 -4.76
C SER A 44 -3.01 0.28 -5.71
N LEU A 45 -3.21 -1.01 -5.94
CA LEU A 45 -2.33 -1.85 -6.75
C LEU A 45 -3.16 -2.67 -7.73
N ASN A 46 -2.76 -2.70 -8.99
CA ASN A 46 -3.49 -3.34 -10.08
C ASN A 46 -2.56 -4.17 -10.95
N GLY A 47 -3.14 -5.13 -11.68
CA GLY A 47 -2.43 -6.00 -12.62
C GLY A 47 -1.44 -6.94 -11.94
N PHE A 48 -1.91 -7.63 -10.89
CA PHE A 48 -1.16 -8.73 -10.27
C PHE A 48 -1.07 -9.91 -11.24
N LYS A 49 0.14 -10.43 -11.48
CA LYS A 49 0.33 -11.67 -12.23
C LYS A 49 -0.19 -12.88 -11.45
N SER A 50 -0.06 -12.83 -10.13
CA SER A 50 -0.63 -13.74 -9.15
C SER A 50 -1.01 -12.90 -7.93
N TYR A 51 -2.21 -13.10 -7.39
CA TYR A 51 -2.61 -12.42 -6.17
C TYR A 51 -1.67 -12.80 -5.01
N PRO A 52 -1.17 -11.85 -4.20
CA PRO A 52 -0.29 -12.16 -3.09
C PRO A 52 -1.09 -12.64 -1.87
N ASP A 53 -0.99 -13.93 -1.53
CA ASP A 53 -1.68 -14.56 -0.38
C ASP A 53 -1.46 -13.80 0.96
N VAL A 54 -0.32 -13.12 1.10
CA VAL A 54 0.01 -12.28 2.27
C VAL A 54 -1.05 -11.23 2.58
N PHE A 55 -1.79 -10.74 1.59
CA PHE A 55 -2.84 -9.75 1.82
C PHE A 55 -4.09 -10.36 2.45
N ASP A 56 -4.42 -11.62 2.14
CA ASP A 56 -5.53 -12.33 2.78
C ASP A 56 -5.23 -12.56 4.27
N ASP A 57 -4.02 -13.05 4.58
CA ASP A 57 -3.57 -13.25 5.96
C ASP A 57 -3.60 -11.94 6.77
N LEU A 58 -3.18 -10.83 6.16
CA LEU A 58 -3.19 -9.50 6.79
C LEU A 58 -4.60 -8.96 6.99
N PHE A 59 -5.52 -9.23 6.05
CA PHE A 59 -6.91 -8.80 6.16
C PHE A 59 -7.67 -9.60 7.22
N GLU A 60 -7.55 -10.93 7.21
CA GLU A 60 -8.19 -11.80 8.20
C GLU A 60 -7.68 -11.53 9.61
N SER A 61 -6.37 -11.29 9.76
CA SER A 61 -5.78 -11.00 11.07
C SER A 61 -6.03 -9.57 11.56
N GLY A 62 -6.34 -8.63 10.66
CA GLY A 62 -6.43 -7.19 10.98
C GLY A 62 -5.14 -6.61 11.55
N ASN A 63 -4.01 -7.32 11.38
CA ASN A 63 -2.75 -6.95 11.97
C ASN A 63 -2.11 -5.78 11.24
N TYR A 64 -1.35 -4.99 12.00
CA TYR A 64 -0.53 -3.97 11.42
C TYR A 64 0.78 -4.55 10.89
N PHE A 65 1.22 -4.03 9.74
CA PHE A 65 2.50 -4.34 9.11
C PHE A 65 3.23 -3.04 8.74
N VAL A 66 4.47 -3.16 8.26
CA VAL A 66 5.22 -2.01 7.73
C VAL A 66 5.24 -2.12 6.21
N LEU A 67 4.88 -1.04 5.52
CA LEU A 67 5.08 -0.91 4.08
C LEU A 67 6.36 -0.12 3.79
N ARG A 68 6.99 -0.42 2.66
CA ARG A 68 7.96 0.44 1.99
C ARG A 68 7.53 0.60 0.54
N ALA A 69 7.38 1.83 0.10
CA ALA A 69 7.02 2.18 -1.28
C ALA A 69 8.16 2.99 -1.91
N LEU A 70 8.52 2.62 -3.14
CA LEU A 70 9.36 3.44 -4.00
C LEU A 70 8.48 4.01 -5.10
N THR A 71 8.41 5.33 -5.20
CA THR A 71 7.63 6.02 -6.22
C THR A 71 8.41 6.16 -7.53
N ASP A 72 7.73 6.44 -8.62
CA ASP A 72 8.35 6.62 -9.94
C ASP A 72 9.31 7.81 -10.01
N ASP A 73 9.04 8.86 -9.23
CA ASP A 73 9.91 10.04 -9.06
C ASP A 73 11.06 9.82 -8.06
N GLY A 74 11.17 8.62 -7.48
CA GLY A 74 12.31 8.20 -6.66
C GLY A 74 12.18 8.47 -5.16
N LEU A 75 11.01 8.90 -4.68
CA LEU A 75 10.75 9.04 -3.25
C LEU A 75 10.60 7.66 -2.60
N THR A 76 11.24 7.50 -1.45
CA THR A 76 11.08 6.30 -0.61
C THR A 76 10.17 6.63 0.57
N LEU A 77 9.09 5.87 0.70
CA LEU A 77 8.06 6.07 1.69
C LEU A 77 7.97 4.86 2.60
N ARG A 78 7.84 5.09 3.90
CA ARG A 78 7.68 4.02 4.89
C ARG A 78 6.56 4.35 5.86
N GLY A 79 5.70 3.37 6.12
CA GLY A 79 4.57 3.58 7.02
C GLY A 79 4.09 2.30 7.68
N LYS A 80 3.45 2.44 8.84
CA LYS A 80 2.70 1.36 9.47
C LYS A 80 1.32 1.31 8.81
N ALA A 81 0.87 0.14 8.40
CA ALA A 81 -0.32 -0.09 7.59
C ALA A 81 -1.15 -1.24 8.16
N PHE A 82 -2.41 -1.34 7.78
CA PHE A 82 -3.25 -2.54 7.93
C PHE A 82 -4.14 -2.67 6.68
N VAL A 83 -4.64 -3.86 6.38
CA VAL A 83 -5.56 -4.05 5.25
C VAL A 83 -6.99 -3.81 5.73
N LYS A 84 -7.65 -2.76 5.22
CA LYS A 84 -9.02 -2.39 5.59
C LYS A 84 -10.07 -3.03 4.68
N GLU A 85 -9.75 -3.24 3.42
CA GLU A 85 -10.64 -3.83 2.42
C GLU A 85 -9.81 -4.56 1.35
N LEU A 86 -10.31 -5.71 0.90
CA LEU A 86 -9.78 -6.48 -0.22
C LEU A 86 -10.86 -6.64 -1.27
N ASN A 87 -10.63 -6.07 -2.45
CA ASN A 87 -11.48 -6.28 -3.62
C ASN A 87 -10.67 -7.06 -4.66
N VAL A 88 -11.03 -8.34 -4.87
CA VAL A 88 -10.36 -9.22 -5.84
C VAL A 88 -11.31 -9.42 -7.02
N ASP A 89 -10.98 -8.84 -8.18
CA ASP A 89 -11.75 -9.05 -9.41
C ASP A 89 -11.24 -10.29 -10.18
N PRO A 90 -12.07 -11.33 -10.38
CA PRO A 90 -11.70 -12.54 -11.13
C PRO A 90 -11.55 -12.33 -12.65
N ASN A 91 -11.94 -11.19 -13.21
CA ASN A 91 -11.81 -10.88 -14.64
C ASN A 91 -10.54 -10.10 -15.00
N GLY A 92 -9.73 -9.76 -13.99
CA GLY A 92 -8.48 -9.00 -14.11
C GLY A 92 -8.71 -7.50 -14.38
N SER A 93 -8.25 -6.57 -13.56
CA SER A 93 -7.61 -6.59 -12.25
C SER A 93 -7.75 -5.17 -11.69
N ASP A 94 -8.64 -4.97 -10.73
CA ASP A 94 -8.60 -3.79 -9.86
C ASP A 94 -8.64 -4.28 -8.42
N THR A 95 -7.55 -4.09 -7.68
CA THR A 95 -7.50 -4.42 -6.25
C THR A 95 -7.18 -3.15 -5.47
N LEU A 96 -8.21 -2.64 -4.83
CA LEU A 96 -8.08 -1.52 -3.92
C LEU A 96 -7.61 -2.03 -2.56
N LEU A 97 -6.33 -1.85 -2.25
CA LEU A 97 -5.77 -2.15 -0.93
C LEU A 97 -5.84 -0.91 -0.03
N THR A 98 -7.00 -0.61 0.55
CA THR A 98 -7.06 0.50 1.49
C THR A 98 -6.32 0.13 2.77
N GLY A 99 -5.35 0.96 3.17
CA GLY A 99 -4.70 0.88 4.47
C GLY A 99 -4.41 2.28 4.95
N THR A 100 -4.63 2.54 6.23
CA THR A 100 -4.35 3.85 6.83
C THR A 100 -3.34 3.72 7.96
N GLY A 101 -2.41 4.67 8.04
CA GLY A 101 -1.47 4.82 9.13
C GLY A 101 -0.58 6.05 8.93
N PRO A 102 0.53 6.23 9.64
CA PRO A 102 1.48 7.31 9.36
C PRO A 102 2.42 6.92 8.22
N LEU A 103 2.56 7.77 7.20
CA LEU A 103 3.59 7.63 6.15
C LEU A 103 4.67 8.67 6.40
N THR A 104 5.90 8.20 6.44
CA THR A 104 7.09 9.04 6.60
C THR A 104 7.95 8.92 5.35
N GLU A 105 8.42 10.07 4.89
CA GLU A 105 9.43 10.20 3.84
C GLU A 105 10.81 9.88 4.46
N LEU A 106 11.59 9.02 3.80
CA LEU A 106 12.90 8.57 4.26
C LEU A 106 14.06 9.32 3.60
#